data_AF-A0A9E0N6B3-F1
#
_entry.id   AF-A0A9E0N6B3-F1
#
_cell.length_a   1.000
_cell.length_b   1.000
_cell.length_c   1.000
_cell.angle_alpha   90.00
_cell.angle_beta   90.00
_cell.angle_gamma   90.00
#
_symmetry.space_group_name_H-M   'P 1'
#
loop_
_entity.id
_entity.type
_entity.pdbx_description
1 polymer ?
#
loop_
_entity_poly.entity_id
_entity_poly.type
_entity_poly.pdbx_seq_one_letter_code
_entity_poly.pdbx_strand_id
1 'polypeptide(L)'
;MRVRFDRFPSSLRVLAGWRTMPPEIRRVICHFHLQLTDPLYRAFTGEFLPSRREALRPDIHRQTVIQWTSEHGPPRWAMKTQLQFASRLLSCAGAAGLVSGNRDPRQVATPRVPDQALEYILYTLRALRFEGSLISNPYLGSLGLVGGLLADRLRALGTIEFRQVGDVHELDWRYQDLETWAGAELPLTPPPRLAPPITGHAQVRA
;
A
#
# COMPACT_ATOMS: atom_id res chain seq x y z
N MET A 1 5.62 -13.60 -9.50
CA MET A 1 5.12 -12.23 -9.25
C MET A 1 4.03 -11.79 -10.24
N ARG A 2 4.14 -12.13 -11.54
CA ARG A 2 3.16 -11.80 -12.61
C ARG A 2 1.69 -12.12 -12.29
N VAL A 3 1.38 -13.37 -11.92
CA VAL A 3 -0.02 -13.86 -11.70
C VAL A 3 -0.83 -13.06 -10.67
N ARG A 4 -0.19 -12.42 -9.69
CA ARG A 4 -0.89 -11.66 -8.63
C ARG A 4 -1.31 -10.26 -9.08
N PHE A 5 -0.61 -9.69 -10.05
CA PHE A 5 -0.85 -8.32 -10.53
C PHE A 5 -1.63 -8.25 -11.85
N ASP A 6 -1.87 -9.39 -12.52
CA ASP A 6 -2.70 -9.45 -13.74
C ASP A 6 -4.13 -8.93 -13.51
N ARG A 7 -4.58 -8.89 -12.24
CA ARG A 7 -5.84 -8.29 -11.82
C ARG A 7 -5.82 -6.75 -11.80
N PHE A 8 -4.65 -6.12 -11.95
CA PHE A 8 -4.42 -4.69 -11.78
C PHE A 8 -3.55 -4.08 -12.91
N PRO A 9 -3.96 -4.19 -14.18
CA PRO A 9 -3.11 -3.80 -15.31
C PRO A 9 -2.73 -2.31 -15.31
N SER A 10 -3.62 -1.42 -14.86
CA SER A 10 -3.33 0.02 -14.73
C SER A 10 -2.30 0.32 -13.63
N SER A 11 -2.40 -0.34 -12.47
CA SER A 11 -1.40 -0.20 -11.40
C SER A 11 -0.01 -0.62 -11.87
N LEU A 12 0.10 -1.74 -12.60
CA LEU A 12 1.39 -2.18 -13.14
C LEU A 12 2.00 -1.15 -14.10
N ARG A 13 1.20 -0.58 -15.01
CA ARG A 13 1.67 0.44 -15.96
C ARG A 13 2.15 1.69 -15.24
N VAL A 14 1.38 2.20 -14.28
CA VAL A 14 1.76 3.38 -13.49
C VAL A 14 3.02 3.12 -12.68
N LEU A 15 3.10 1.99 -11.98
CA LEU A 15 4.29 1.64 -11.18
C LEU A 15 5.54 1.44 -12.04
N ALA A 16 5.40 0.91 -13.27
CA ALA A 16 6.51 0.79 -14.21
C ALA A 16 7.00 2.14 -14.72
N GLY A 17 6.13 3.14 -14.81
CA GLY A 17 6.45 4.52 -15.19
C GLY A 17 7.02 5.36 -14.06
N TRP A 18 6.70 5.04 -12.79
CA TRP A 18 7.07 5.85 -11.62
C TRP A 18 8.50 5.57 -11.12
N ARG A 19 9.51 5.97 -11.90
CA ARG A 19 10.92 5.63 -11.61
C ARG A 19 11.52 6.34 -10.39
N THR A 20 11.13 7.58 -10.12
CA THR A 20 11.67 8.41 -9.03
C THR A 20 10.77 8.41 -7.79
N MET A 21 10.20 7.25 -7.45
CA MET A 21 9.29 7.13 -6.30
C MET A 21 10.01 7.32 -4.96
N PRO A 22 9.62 8.31 -4.13
CA PRO A 22 10.17 8.52 -2.80
C PRO A 22 10.02 7.27 -1.91
N PRO A 23 10.99 6.96 -1.04
CA PRO A 23 10.95 5.76 -0.19
C PRO A 23 9.69 5.62 0.67
N GLU A 24 9.16 6.73 1.19
CA GLU A 24 7.96 6.80 2.02
C GLU A 24 6.69 6.48 1.23
N ILE A 25 6.60 6.91 -0.03
CA ILE A 25 5.50 6.55 -0.93
C ILE A 25 5.60 5.07 -1.30
N ARG A 26 6.80 4.62 -1.68
CA ARG A 26 7.06 3.23 -2.05
C ARG A 26 6.67 2.26 -0.94
N ARG A 27 6.99 2.61 0.31
CA ARG A 27 6.61 1.82 1.49
C ARG A 27 5.10 1.61 1.56
N VAL A 28 4.33 2.69 1.47
CA VAL A 28 2.86 2.66 1.54
C VAL A 28 2.26 1.88 0.36
N ILE A 29 2.75 2.11 -0.85
CA ILE A 29 2.28 1.42 -2.06
C ILE A 29 2.59 -0.09 -2.00
N CYS A 30 3.79 -0.48 -1.57
CA CYS A 30 4.13 -1.90 -1.39
C CYS A 30 3.23 -2.58 -0.35
N HIS A 31 2.96 -1.89 0.76
CA HIS A 31 2.04 -2.36 1.78
C HIS A 31 0.63 -2.59 1.21
N PHE A 32 0.08 -1.59 0.53
CA PHE A 32 -1.24 -1.65 -0.10
C PHE A 32 -1.36 -2.82 -1.09
N HIS A 33 -0.39 -3.00 -1.99
CA HIS A 33 -0.42 -4.10 -2.95
C HIS A 33 -0.24 -5.48 -2.30
N LEU A 34 0.46 -5.57 -1.17
CA LEU A 34 0.51 -6.82 -0.41
C LEU A 34 -0.86 -7.14 0.18
N GLN A 35 -1.61 -6.16 0.69
CA GLN A 35 -2.99 -6.38 1.15
C GLN A 35 -3.93 -6.79 0.03
N LEU A 36 -3.78 -6.22 -1.18
CA LEU A 36 -4.60 -6.61 -2.34
C LEU A 36 -4.38 -8.08 -2.76
N THR A 37 -3.18 -8.60 -2.53
CA THR A 37 -2.76 -9.91 -3.08
C THR A 37 -2.69 -11.03 -2.05
N ASP A 38 -2.70 -10.70 -0.75
CA ASP A 38 -2.59 -11.66 0.34
C ASP A 38 -3.69 -11.42 1.40
N PRO A 39 -4.77 -12.22 1.40
CA PRO A 39 -5.86 -12.08 2.35
C PRO A 39 -5.45 -12.22 3.82
N LEU A 40 -4.45 -13.06 4.13
CA LEU A 40 -3.96 -13.23 5.49
C LEU A 40 -3.23 -11.97 5.95
N TYR A 41 -2.38 -11.39 5.09
CA TYR A 41 -1.74 -10.11 5.39
C TYR A 41 -2.74 -8.96 5.51
N ARG A 42 -3.80 -8.96 4.67
CA ARG A 42 -4.89 -7.98 4.75
C ARG A 42 -5.63 -8.07 6.08
N ALA A 43 -6.05 -9.26 6.52
CA ALA A 43 -6.70 -9.44 7.82
C ALA A 43 -5.75 -9.05 8.97
N PHE A 44 -4.47 -9.44 8.90
CA PHE A 44 -3.47 -9.08 9.91
C PHE A 44 -3.33 -7.56 10.06
N THR A 45 -3.20 -6.84 8.95
CA THR A 45 -2.92 -5.39 8.97
C THR A 45 -4.16 -4.52 9.01
N GLY A 46 -5.29 -4.99 8.49
CA GLY A 46 -6.55 -4.24 8.41
C GLY A 46 -7.49 -4.46 9.59
N GLU A 47 -7.31 -5.52 10.38
CA GLU A 47 -8.20 -5.83 11.52
C GLU A 47 -7.40 -6.08 12.81
N PHE A 48 -6.41 -7.00 12.77
CA PHE A 48 -5.64 -7.33 13.97
C PHE A 48 -4.75 -6.16 14.45
N LEU A 49 -3.98 -5.50 13.58
CA LEU A 49 -3.16 -4.36 14.01
C LEU A 49 -3.99 -3.14 14.44
N PRO A 50 -5.07 -2.74 13.75
CA PRO A 50 -5.94 -1.65 14.18
C PRO A 50 -6.60 -1.93 15.54
N SER A 51 -7.15 -3.12 15.77
CA SER A 51 -7.71 -3.48 17.08
C SER A 51 -6.67 -3.44 18.20
N ARG A 52 -5.41 -3.78 17.92
CA ARG A 52 -4.30 -3.62 18.87
C ARG A 52 -3.97 -2.15 19.16
N ARG A 53 -4.10 -1.27 18.17
CA ARG A 53 -3.85 0.17 18.33
C ARG A 53 -4.87 0.83 19.26
N GLU A 54 -6.11 0.34 19.26
CA GLU A 54 -7.19 0.83 20.12
C GLU A 54 -7.13 0.27 21.55
N ALA A 55 -6.33 -0.79 21.78
CA ALA A 55 -6.15 -1.37 23.09
C ALA A 55 -5.34 -0.47 24.02
N LEU A 56 -5.58 -0.57 25.33
CA LEU A 56 -4.89 0.21 26.38
C LEU A 56 -3.36 0.05 26.33
N ARG A 57 -2.88 -1.10 25.85
CA ARG A 57 -1.46 -1.36 25.58
C ARG A 57 -1.32 -1.77 24.11
N PRO A 58 -0.78 -0.90 23.23
CA PRO A 58 -0.67 -1.18 21.80
C PRO A 58 0.58 -1.99 21.46
N ASP A 59 1.04 -2.84 22.38
CA ASP A 59 2.20 -3.68 22.20
C ASP A 59 1.82 -5.08 21.69
N ILE A 60 2.69 -5.66 20.89
CA ILE A 60 2.48 -6.96 20.25
C ILE A 60 3.65 -7.86 20.58
N HIS A 61 3.32 -8.97 21.24
CA HIS A 61 4.23 -10.07 21.43
C HIS A 61 4.27 -10.96 20.20
N ARG A 62 5.45 -11.50 19.88
CA ARG A 62 5.61 -12.51 18.84
C ARG A 62 4.69 -13.72 19.04
N GLN A 63 4.51 -14.16 20.29
CA GLN A 63 3.64 -15.28 20.62
C GLN A 63 2.18 -15.02 20.25
N THR A 64 1.70 -13.79 20.46
CA THR A 64 0.34 -13.38 20.06
C THR A 64 0.16 -13.48 18.54
N VAL A 65 1.17 -13.11 17.76
CA VAL A 65 1.10 -13.23 16.29
C VAL A 65 1.14 -14.70 15.85
N ILE A 66 1.91 -15.55 16.52
CA ILE A 66 1.93 -17.01 16.24
C ILE A 66 0.54 -17.60 16.50
N GLN A 67 -0.06 -17.28 17.65
CA GLN A 67 -1.41 -17.71 17.98
C GLN A 67 -2.43 -17.22 16.95
N TRP A 68 -2.43 -15.93 16.65
CA TRP A 68 -3.32 -15.36 15.63
C TRP A 68 -3.15 -16.04 14.26
N THR A 69 -1.90 -16.32 13.86
CA THR A 69 -1.59 -17.04 12.61
C THR A 69 -2.11 -18.48 12.62
N SER A 70 -2.13 -19.15 13.78
CA SER A 70 -2.69 -20.49 13.90
C SER A 70 -4.22 -20.51 13.78
N GLU A 71 -4.88 -19.45 14.22
CA GLU A 71 -6.34 -19.29 14.17
C GLU A 71 -6.85 -18.85 12.79
N HIS A 72 -6.08 -18.01 12.08
CA HIS A 72 -6.50 -17.38 10.80
C HIS A 72 -5.79 -17.97 9.57
N GLY A 73 -4.71 -18.74 9.79
CA GLY A 73 -4.01 -19.43 8.72
C GLY A 73 -4.75 -20.69 8.24
N PRO A 74 -4.36 -21.25 7.09
CA PRO A 74 -4.85 -22.54 6.63
C PRO A 74 -4.70 -23.64 7.70
N PRO A 75 -5.75 -24.45 7.97
CA PRO A 75 -5.77 -25.41 9.07
C PRO A 75 -4.72 -26.52 8.95
N ARG A 76 -4.20 -26.77 7.73
CA ARG A 76 -3.17 -27.77 7.44
C ARG A 76 -1.74 -27.30 7.66
N TRP A 77 -1.51 -26.07 8.10
CA TRP A 77 -0.16 -25.58 8.33
C TRP A 77 0.46 -26.24 9.56
N ALA A 78 1.58 -26.93 9.35
CA ALA A 78 2.43 -27.38 10.45
C ALA A 78 2.92 -26.19 11.28
N MET A 79 3.20 -26.42 12.56
CA MET A 79 3.70 -25.40 13.51
C MET A 79 4.88 -24.60 12.94
N LYS A 80 5.86 -25.27 12.32
CA LYS A 80 7.01 -24.60 11.68
C LYS A 80 6.58 -23.56 10.63
N THR A 81 5.55 -23.86 9.84
CA THR A 81 5.02 -22.96 8.83
C THR A 81 4.31 -21.76 9.48
N GLN A 82 3.50 -22.00 10.52
CA GLN A 82 2.85 -20.93 11.29
C GLN A 82 3.88 -19.94 11.87
N LEU A 83 4.97 -20.45 12.47
CA LEU A 83 6.08 -19.61 12.97
C LEU A 83 6.74 -18.79 11.86
N GLN A 84 6.96 -19.38 10.68
CA GLN A 84 7.52 -18.67 9.54
C GLN A 84 6.59 -17.56 9.04
N PHE A 85 5.30 -17.83 8.94
CA PHE A 85 4.32 -16.82 8.53
C PHE A 85 4.18 -15.69 9.54
N ALA A 86 4.09 -15.99 10.84
CA ALA A 86 4.06 -14.95 11.89
C ALA A 86 5.29 -14.02 11.80
N SER A 87 6.47 -14.59 11.56
CA SER A 87 7.71 -13.82 11.39
C SER A 87 7.67 -12.94 10.15
N ARG A 88 7.14 -13.45 9.03
CA ARG A 88 6.99 -12.69 7.77
C ARG A 88 5.97 -11.58 7.90
N LEU A 89 4.83 -11.82 8.56
CA LEU A 89 3.81 -10.81 8.85
C LEU A 89 4.41 -9.64 9.63
N LEU A 90 5.15 -9.91 10.71
CA LEU A 90 5.84 -8.89 11.50
C LEU A 90 6.90 -8.14 10.68
N SER A 91 7.69 -8.83 9.87
CA SER A 91 8.69 -8.20 9.00
C SER A 91 8.06 -7.28 7.96
N CYS A 92 6.98 -7.71 7.30
CA CYS A 92 6.25 -6.89 6.33
C CYS A 92 5.57 -5.69 6.99
N ALA A 93 4.95 -5.87 8.16
CA ALA A 93 4.36 -4.77 8.93
C ALA A 93 5.42 -3.77 9.42
N GLY A 94 6.59 -4.24 9.86
CA GLY A 94 7.72 -3.38 10.22
C GLY A 94 8.26 -2.59 9.02
N ALA A 95 8.41 -3.26 7.86
CA ALA A 95 8.82 -2.59 6.62
C ALA A 95 7.80 -1.51 6.18
N ALA A 96 6.51 -1.75 6.43
CA ALA A 96 5.42 -0.80 6.18
C ALA A 96 5.32 0.33 7.22
N GLY A 97 6.05 0.25 8.33
CA GLY A 97 5.97 1.22 9.43
C GLY A 97 4.73 1.08 10.31
N LEU A 98 4.04 -0.07 10.24
CA LEU A 98 2.88 -0.40 11.07
C LEU A 98 3.26 -0.94 12.45
N VAL A 99 4.50 -1.37 12.59
CA VAL A 99 5.08 -1.87 13.83
C VAL A 99 6.47 -1.28 13.98
N SER A 100 6.81 -0.79 15.17
CA SER A 100 8.13 -0.26 15.49
C SER A 100 8.87 -1.10 16.53
N GLY A 101 10.19 -1.02 16.51
CA GLY A 101 11.07 -1.81 17.37
C GLY A 101 11.41 -3.19 16.81
N ASN A 102 12.61 -3.65 17.19
CA ASN A 102 13.14 -4.96 16.80
C ASN A 102 13.11 -5.98 17.95
N ARG A 103 12.80 -5.53 19.17
CA ARG A 103 12.70 -6.35 20.38
C ARG A 103 11.24 -6.66 20.69
N ASP A 104 11.02 -7.77 21.39
CA ASP A 104 9.70 -8.15 21.91
C ASP A 104 9.48 -7.49 23.29
N PRO A 105 8.32 -6.87 23.56
CA PRO A 105 7.20 -6.64 22.64
C PRO A 105 7.48 -5.49 21.66
N ARG A 106 6.88 -5.57 20.47
CA ARG A 106 6.94 -4.50 19.46
C ARG A 106 5.76 -3.54 19.62
N GLN A 107 5.92 -2.27 19.24
CA GLN A 107 4.85 -1.28 19.35
C GLN A 107 4.07 -1.16 18.04
N VAL A 108 2.74 -1.14 18.09
CA VAL A 108 1.92 -0.80 16.92
C VAL A 108 2.05 0.69 16.62
N ALA A 109 2.22 1.02 15.35
CA ALA A 109 2.41 2.38 14.87
C ALA A 109 1.45 2.69 13.71
N THR A 110 1.28 3.99 13.47
CA THR A 110 0.58 4.50 12.29
C THR A 110 1.63 5.12 11.36
N PRO A 111 1.83 4.60 10.14
CA PRO A 111 2.80 5.16 9.23
C PRO A 111 2.30 6.53 8.73
N ARG A 112 3.24 7.44 8.47
CA ARG A 112 2.92 8.65 7.71
C ARG A 112 2.55 8.25 6.29
N VAL A 113 1.36 8.67 5.84
CA VAL A 113 0.89 8.48 4.46
C VAL A 113 1.04 9.80 3.71
N PRO A 114 1.89 9.90 2.68
CA PRO A 114 1.91 11.07 1.78
C PRO A 114 0.64 11.16 0.93
N ASP A 115 0.20 12.37 0.58
CA ASP A 115 -1.03 12.58 -0.21
C ASP A 115 -0.97 11.89 -1.58
N GLN A 116 0.16 11.97 -2.29
CA GLN A 116 0.35 11.22 -3.55
C GLN A 116 0.17 9.70 -3.38
N ALA A 117 0.54 9.11 -2.25
CA ALA A 117 0.32 7.69 -1.98
C ALA A 117 -1.16 7.40 -1.70
N LEU A 118 -1.84 8.30 -0.97
CA LEU A 118 -3.27 8.20 -0.69
C LEU A 118 -4.09 8.32 -1.98
N GLU A 119 -3.79 9.30 -2.84
CA GLU A 119 -4.45 9.45 -4.13
C GLU A 119 -4.25 8.22 -5.01
N TYR A 120 -3.01 7.70 -5.11
CA TYR A 120 -2.74 6.44 -5.81
C TYR A 120 -3.64 5.30 -5.30
N ILE A 121 -3.77 5.15 -3.97
CA ILE A 121 -4.61 4.12 -3.35
C ILE A 121 -6.08 4.33 -3.72
N LEU A 122 -6.60 5.55 -3.61
CA LEU A 122 -8.00 5.88 -3.88
C LEU A 122 -8.36 5.65 -5.35
N TYR A 123 -7.54 6.12 -6.29
CA TYR A 123 -7.74 5.86 -7.73
C TYR A 123 -7.64 4.36 -8.05
N THR A 124 -6.76 3.62 -7.37
CA THR A 124 -6.70 2.16 -7.53
C THR A 124 -7.96 1.50 -6.98
N LEU A 125 -8.38 1.83 -5.75
CA LEU A 125 -9.58 1.25 -5.13
C LEU A 125 -10.86 1.56 -5.89
N ARG A 126 -10.98 2.76 -6.50
CA ARG A 126 -12.14 3.13 -7.33
C ARG A 126 -12.39 2.12 -8.46
N ALA A 127 -11.33 1.56 -9.03
CA ALA A 127 -11.44 0.57 -10.11
C ALA A 127 -11.69 -0.86 -9.61
N LEU A 128 -11.72 -1.08 -8.29
CA LEU A 128 -11.78 -2.39 -7.67
C LEU A 128 -13.09 -2.66 -6.96
N ARG A 129 -13.51 -3.92 -7.00
CA ARG A 129 -14.53 -4.46 -6.11
C ARG A 129 -13.84 -5.04 -4.88
N PHE A 130 -14.20 -4.53 -3.72
CA PHE A 130 -13.70 -4.98 -2.43
C PHE A 130 -14.81 -4.86 -1.38
N GLU A 131 -14.59 -5.47 -0.21
CA GLU A 131 -15.51 -5.41 0.90
C GLU A 131 -15.41 -4.07 1.65
N GLY A 132 -16.56 -3.45 1.94
CA GLY A 132 -16.66 -2.12 2.55
C GLY A 132 -16.89 -1.02 1.52
N SER A 133 -16.55 0.22 1.90
CA SER A 133 -16.67 1.42 1.06
C SER A 133 -15.31 2.08 0.87
N LEU A 134 -15.20 3.03 -0.06
CA LEU A 134 -13.95 3.76 -0.31
C LEU A 134 -13.39 4.49 0.93
N ILE A 135 -14.25 4.79 1.90
CA ILE A 135 -13.90 5.50 3.14
C ILE A 135 -13.90 4.60 4.39
N SER A 136 -14.36 3.36 4.24
CA SER A 136 -14.39 2.38 5.32
C SER A 136 -14.00 1.02 4.74
N ASN A 137 -12.71 0.74 4.75
CA ASN A 137 -12.13 -0.48 4.21
C ASN A 137 -10.84 -0.86 4.94
N PRO A 138 -10.44 -2.14 4.91
CA PRO A 138 -9.25 -2.63 5.61
C PRO A 138 -7.95 -2.00 5.10
N TYR A 139 -7.92 -1.50 3.85
CA TYR A 139 -6.72 -0.91 3.27
C TYR A 139 -6.40 0.44 3.94
N LEU A 140 -7.37 1.34 4.03
CA LEU A 140 -7.19 2.63 4.72
C LEU A 140 -7.13 2.46 6.24
N GLY A 141 -7.90 1.52 6.80
CA GLY A 141 -7.88 1.18 8.23
C GLY A 141 -6.49 0.78 8.74
N SER A 142 -5.78 -0.05 7.96
CA SER A 142 -4.41 -0.44 8.29
C SER A 142 -3.44 0.75 8.44
N LEU A 143 -3.62 1.77 7.60
CA LEU A 143 -2.84 3.01 7.61
C LEU A 143 -3.30 3.98 8.70
N GLY A 144 -4.30 3.62 9.52
CA GLY A 144 -4.90 4.50 10.53
C GLY A 144 -5.73 5.64 9.94
N LEU A 145 -6.07 5.57 8.66
CA LEU A 145 -6.91 6.55 7.99
C LEU A 145 -8.37 6.11 8.12
N VAL A 146 -9.00 6.50 9.23
CA VAL A 146 -10.39 6.18 9.57
C VAL A 146 -11.12 7.41 10.10
N GLY A 147 -12.45 7.42 9.99
CA GLY A 147 -13.31 8.45 10.56
C GLY A 147 -12.92 9.88 10.17
N GLY A 148 -12.96 10.79 11.15
CA GLY A 148 -12.67 12.21 10.93
C GLY A 148 -11.27 12.48 10.34
N LEU A 149 -10.25 11.71 10.74
CA LEU A 149 -8.90 11.87 10.20
C LEU A 149 -8.87 11.58 8.70
N LEU A 150 -9.55 10.53 8.23
CA LEU A 150 -9.65 10.27 6.79
C LEU A 150 -10.43 11.40 6.09
N ALA A 151 -11.55 11.84 6.65
CA ALA A 151 -12.34 12.93 6.09
C ALA A 151 -11.50 14.21 5.90
N ASP A 152 -10.71 14.59 6.90
CA ASP A 152 -9.83 15.77 6.83
C ASP A 152 -8.73 15.60 5.77
N ARG A 153 -8.15 14.40 5.67
CA ARG A 153 -7.16 14.09 4.63
C ARG A 153 -7.77 14.16 3.24
N LEU A 154 -8.99 13.64 3.04
CA LEU A 154 -9.69 13.69 1.76
C LEU A 154 -10.02 15.12 1.34
N ARG A 155 -10.46 15.99 2.27
CA ARG A 155 -10.71 17.41 1.99
C ARG A 155 -9.47 18.18 1.56
N ALA A 156 -8.28 17.72 1.94
CA ALA A 156 -7.01 18.35 1.60
C ALA A 156 -6.43 17.87 0.25
N LEU A 157 -7.01 16.84 -0.39
CA LEU A 157 -6.51 16.34 -1.67
C LEU A 157 -6.85 17.29 -2.81
N GLY A 158 -5.92 17.44 -3.77
CA GLY A 158 -6.08 18.35 -4.91
C GLY A 158 -6.79 17.72 -6.11
N THR A 159 -6.93 16.39 -6.12
CA THR A 159 -7.44 15.64 -7.28
C THR A 159 -8.75 14.89 -7.00
N ILE A 160 -9.23 14.96 -5.76
CA ILE A 160 -10.45 14.32 -5.29
C ILE A 160 -11.19 15.34 -4.44
N GLU A 161 -12.41 15.68 -4.83
CA GLU A 161 -13.30 16.50 -4.01
C GLU A 161 -14.15 15.57 -3.13
N PHE A 162 -14.15 15.84 -1.83
CA PHE A 162 -14.86 15.04 -0.84
C PHE A 162 -15.93 15.88 -0.14
N ARG A 163 -17.17 15.39 -0.19
CA ARG A 163 -18.32 15.99 0.49
C ARG A 163 -18.98 14.96 1.40
N GLN A 164 -19.41 15.42 2.57
CA GLN A 164 -20.07 14.59 3.56
C GLN A 164 -21.29 15.33 4.11
N VAL A 165 -22.46 14.67 4.06
CA VAL A 165 -23.71 15.14 4.65
C VAL A 165 -24.28 14.01 5.51
N GLY A 166 -24.14 14.11 6.82
CA GLY A 166 -24.44 13.01 7.74
C GLY A 166 -23.59 11.78 7.41
N ASP A 167 -24.25 10.66 7.12
CA ASP A 167 -23.61 9.39 6.74
C ASP A 167 -23.44 9.21 5.22
N VAL A 168 -23.90 10.18 4.43
CA VAL A 168 -23.73 10.16 2.97
C VAL A 168 -22.39 10.80 2.61
N HIS A 169 -21.64 10.09 1.76
CA HIS A 169 -20.29 10.47 1.35
C HIS A 169 -20.21 10.50 -0.17
N GLU A 170 -19.78 11.64 -0.71
CA GLU A 170 -19.62 11.87 -2.14
C GLU A 170 -18.16 12.14 -2.45
N LEU A 171 -17.66 11.50 -3.52
CA LEU A 171 -16.30 11.59 -4.01
C LEU A 171 -16.35 11.94 -5.50
N ASP A 172 -15.94 13.14 -5.83
CA ASP A 172 -15.78 13.59 -7.21
C ASP A 172 -14.31 13.55 -7.59
N TRP A 173 -14.03 13.08 -8.81
CA TRP A 173 -12.68 12.74 -9.24
C TRP A 173 -12.27 13.67 -10.37
N ARG A 174 -11.14 14.36 -10.19
CA ARG A 174 -10.58 15.22 -11.23
C ARG A 174 -10.17 14.44 -12.48
N TYR A 175 -9.66 13.23 -12.28
CA TYR A 175 -9.22 12.36 -13.37
C TYR A 175 -10.14 11.14 -13.53
N GLN A 176 -10.23 10.65 -14.76
CA GLN A 176 -11.10 9.51 -15.08
C GLN A 176 -10.64 8.22 -14.41
N ASP A 177 -9.32 8.00 -14.35
CA ASP A 177 -8.72 6.78 -13.85
C ASP A 177 -7.29 7.01 -13.31
N LEU A 178 -6.71 5.94 -12.77
CA LEU A 178 -5.36 5.95 -12.19
C LEU A 178 -4.27 6.35 -13.19
N GLU A 179 -4.42 6.01 -14.46
CA GLU A 179 -3.41 6.31 -15.48
C GLU A 179 -3.44 7.76 -15.90
N THR A 180 -4.65 8.33 -16.03
CA THR A 180 -4.85 9.74 -16.33
C THR A 180 -4.36 10.61 -15.18
N TRP A 181 -4.64 10.21 -13.92
CA TRP A 181 -4.05 10.85 -12.74
C TRP A 181 -2.52 10.75 -12.77
N ALA A 182 -1.98 9.55 -13.03
CA ALA A 182 -0.53 9.35 -13.02
C ALA A 182 0.19 10.18 -14.10
N GLY A 183 -0.41 10.31 -15.30
CA GLY A 183 0.16 11.09 -16.39
C GLY A 183 0.19 12.60 -16.10
N ALA A 184 -0.71 13.09 -15.25
CA ALA A 184 -0.81 14.50 -14.89
C ALA A 184 -0.02 14.86 -13.60
N GLU A 185 -0.06 13.99 -12.59
CA GLU A 185 0.42 14.30 -11.23
C GLU A 185 1.80 13.70 -10.91
N LEU A 186 2.21 12.66 -11.64
CA LEU A 186 3.54 12.08 -11.44
C LEU A 186 4.55 12.75 -12.36
N PRO A 187 5.80 12.95 -11.89
CA PRO A 187 6.85 13.49 -12.73
C PRO A 187 7.09 12.57 -13.94
N LEU A 188 6.64 13.00 -15.11
CA LEU A 188 6.94 12.34 -16.38
C LEU A 188 8.44 12.42 -16.62
N THR A 189 9.08 11.27 -16.86
CA THR A 189 10.42 11.27 -17.45
C THR A 189 10.25 11.18 -18.97
N PRO A 190 10.84 12.06 -19.79
CA PRO A 190 10.90 11.82 -21.22
C PRO A 190 11.63 10.49 -21.49
N PRO A 191 11.31 9.79 -22.59
CA PRO A 191 12.01 8.55 -22.94
C PRO A 191 13.52 8.82 -23.00
N PRO A 192 14.37 7.84 -22.63
CA PRO A 192 15.82 7.99 -22.74
C PRO A 192 16.15 8.39 -24.17
N ARG A 193 16.85 9.52 -24.36
CA ARG A 193 17.38 9.90 -25.67
C ARG A 193 18.28 8.75 -26.11
N LEU A 194 17.90 8.06 -27.18
CA LEU A 194 18.78 7.10 -27.83
C LEU A 194 20.10 7.83 -28.12
N ALA A 195 21.20 7.31 -27.59
CA ALA A 195 22.52 7.85 -27.88
C ALA A 195 22.70 7.87 -29.41
N PRO A 196 23.25 8.94 -29.99
CA PRO A 196 23.53 8.96 -31.42
C PRO A 196 24.45 7.79 -31.76
N PRO A 197 24.26 7.13 -32.92
CA PRO A 197 25.09 6.02 -33.33
C PRO A 197 26.56 6.47 -33.32
N ILE A 198 27.41 5.69 -32.66
CA ILE A 198 28.86 5.89 -32.66
C ILE A 198 29.33 5.62 -34.09
N THR A 199 29.52 6.69 -34.87
CA THR A 199 30.20 6.64 -36.17
C THR A 199 31.69 6.41 -35.92
N GLY A 200 32.07 5.16 -35.77
CA GLY A 200 33.47 4.73 -35.74
C GLY A 200 34.08 4.85 -37.14
N HIS A 201 34.74 5.98 -37.43
CA HIS A 201 35.73 6.03 -38.51
C HIS A 201 37.00 5.33 -38.04
N ALA A 202 37.19 4.09 -38.45
CA ALA A 202 38.46 3.40 -38.35
C ALA A 202 39.43 3.99 -39.39
N GLN A 203 40.41 4.77 -38.95
CA GLN A 203 41.59 5.07 -39.75
C GLN A 203 42.53 3.86 -39.73
N VAL A 204 42.66 3.21 -40.88
CA VAL A 204 43.73 2.25 -41.18
C VAL A 204 44.99 3.06 -41.47
N ARG A 205 46.07 2.87 -40.69
CA ARG A 205 47.41 3.31 -41.07
C ARG A 205 48.16 2.11 -41.66
N ALA A 206 48.75 2.35 -42.82
CA ALA A 206 49.68 1.47 -43.52
C ALA A 206 51.03 1.37 -42.80
#